data_AF-A0A2V1D9L5-F1
#
_entry.id   AF-A0A2V1D9L5-F1
#
_cell.length_a   1.000
_cell.length_b   1.000
_cell.length_c   1.000
_cell.angle_alpha   90.00
_cell.angle_beta   90.00
_cell.angle_gamma   90.00
#
_symmetry.space_group_name_H-M   'P 1'
#
loop_
_entity.id
_entity.type
_entity.pdbx_description
1 polymer ?
#
loop_
_entity_poly.entity_id
_entity_poly.type
_entity_poly.pdbx_seq_one_letter_code
_entity_poly.pdbx_strand_id
1 'polypeptide(L)'
;IWDASSGECLQTLSIGRALDRISFDITGSYLHTDIGPIEISVPLTLSSPFPSNRGPQNPQYHSLALSADGVWITYNSENLVWLPSEYRPACSAVSGKTIGVGVGSGRV
;
A
#
# COMPACT_ATOMS: atom_id res chain seq x y z
N ILE A 1 5.28 -6.45 -8.54
CA ILE A 1 6.06 -7.54 -7.90
C ILE A 1 6.55 -8.44 -9.01
N TRP A 2 7.85 -8.70 -9.04
CA TRP A 2 8.52 -9.44 -10.09
C TRP A 2 9.33 -10.57 -9.45
N ASP A 3 9.35 -11.73 -10.11
CA ASP A 3 10.30 -12.77 -9.77
C ASP A 3 11.66 -12.41 -10.36
N ALA A 4 12.68 -12.26 -9.52
CA ALA A 4 14.00 -11.81 -9.96
C ALA A 4 14.77 -12.89 -10.75
N SER A 5 14.40 -14.17 -10.61
CA SER A 5 15.11 -15.28 -11.25
C SER A 5 14.68 -15.52 -12.70
N SER A 6 13.38 -15.42 -12.95
CA SER A 6 12.73 -15.63 -14.25
C SER A 6 12.41 -14.33 -14.97
N GLY A 7 12.34 -13.20 -14.25
CA GLY A 7 11.88 -11.93 -14.79
C GLY A 7 10.38 -11.85 -15.01
N GLU A 8 9.60 -12.81 -14.51
CA GLU A 8 8.13 -12.79 -14.65
C GLU A 8 7.48 -11.76 -13.72
N CYS A 9 6.47 -11.05 -14.24
CA CYS A 9 5.64 -10.17 -13.43
C CYS A 9 4.59 -10.99 -12.68
N LEU A 10 4.75 -11.10 -11.35
CA LEU A 10 3.85 -11.88 -10.49
C LEU A 10 2.57 -11.12 -10.14
N GLN A 11 2.67 -9.81 -9.90
CA GLN A 11 1.53 -9.00 -9.49
C GLN A 11 1.76 -7.51 -9.80
N THR A 12 0.72 -6.86 -10.32
CA THR A 12 0.67 -5.40 -10.51
C THR A 12 -0.42 -4.82 -9.61
N LEU A 13 -0.10 -3.77 -8.84
CA LEU A 13 -1.02 -3.10 -7.92
C LEU A 13 -1.31 -1.67 -8.40
N SER A 14 -2.59 -1.32 -8.48
CA SER A 14 -3.08 0.03 -8.80
C SER A 14 -3.17 0.89 -7.55
N ILE A 15 -2.06 1.53 -7.17
CA ILE A 15 -2.02 2.37 -5.95
C ILE A 15 -2.70 3.73 -6.13
N GLY A 16 -2.68 4.28 -7.35
CA GLY A 16 -3.32 5.57 -7.65
C GLY A 16 -2.54 6.81 -7.17
N ARG A 17 -1.37 6.62 -6.54
CA ARG A 17 -0.43 7.68 -6.16
C ARG A 17 1.01 7.17 -6.16
N ALA A 18 1.97 8.10 -6.21
CA ALA A 18 3.37 7.79 -5.96
C ALA A 18 3.59 7.43 -4.49
N LEU A 19 4.50 6.48 -4.25
CA LEU A 19 4.94 6.05 -2.93
C LEU A 19 6.41 6.46 -2.76
N ASP A 20 6.73 7.10 -1.65
CA ASP A 20 8.09 7.57 -1.37
C ASP A 20 8.95 6.49 -0.69
N ARG A 21 8.32 5.53 -0.02
CA ARG A 21 9.00 4.44 0.67
C ARG A 21 8.26 3.14 0.41
N ILE A 22 9.00 2.12 -0.01
CA ILE A 22 8.49 0.76 -0.20
C ILE A 22 9.53 -0.21 0.35
N SER A 23 9.12 -1.12 1.22
CA SER A 23 9.97 -2.21 1.70
C SER A 23 9.13 -3.44 2.01
N PHE A 24 9.66 -4.63 1.75
CA PHE A 24 9.02 -5.86 2.23
C PHE A 24 9.10 -5.96 3.75
N ASP A 25 8.08 -6.55 4.35
CA ASP A 25 8.18 -7.04 5.70
C ASP A 25 9.07 -8.30 5.76
N ILE A 26 9.37 -8.77 6.97
CA ILE A 26 10.27 -9.92 7.16
C ILE A 26 9.68 -11.23 6.63
N THR A 27 8.35 -11.35 6.54
CA THR A 27 7.69 -12.53 5.98
C THR A 27 7.61 -12.49 4.46
N GLY A 28 7.83 -11.33 3.84
CA GLY A 28 7.64 -11.10 2.42
C GLY A 28 6.17 -11.09 1.98
N SER A 29 5.22 -11.12 2.92
CA SER A 29 3.78 -11.12 2.64
C SER A 29 3.18 -9.72 2.57
N TYR A 30 3.90 -8.70 3.05
CA TYR A 30 3.44 -7.31 3.06
C TYR A 30 4.48 -6.35 2.48
N LEU A 31 4.02 -5.29 1.82
CA LEU A 31 4.80 -4.10 1.55
C LEU A 31 4.48 -3.03 2.59
N HIS A 32 5.48 -2.60 3.35
CA HIS A 32 5.39 -1.35 4.11
C HIS A 32 5.53 -0.16 3.16
N THR A 33 4.57 0.75 3.21
CA THR A 33 4.58 1.99 2.44
C THR A 33 4.39 3.22 3.32
N ASP A 34 4.53 4.41 2.74
CA ASP A 34 4.22 5.69 3.37
C ASP A 34 2.71 5.92 3.57
N ILE A 35 1.86 5.08 3.00
CA ILE A 35 0.39 5.14 3.14
C ILE A 35 -0.21 3.95 3.89
N GLY A 36 0.61 2.98 4.32
CA GLY A 36 0.16 1.82 5.09
C GLY A 36 0.70 0.49 4.55
N PRO A 37 0.55 -0.61 5.30
CA PRO A 37 1.01 -1.91 4.84
C PRO A 37 0.03 -2.50 3.84
N ILE A 38 0.54 -2.97 2.71
CA ILE A 38 -0.23 -3.58 1.63
C ILE A 38 0.05 -5.08 1.63
N GLU A 39 -1.00 -5.89 1.66
CA GLU A 39 -0.89 -7.34 1.52
C GLU A 39 -0.53 -7.71 0.08
N ILE A 40 0.43 -8.62 -0.05
CA ILE A 40 0.87 -9.16 -1.33
C ILE A 40 0.51 -10.65 -1.34
N SER A 41 -0.26 -11.06 -2.34
CA SER A 41 -0.59 -12.46 -2.53
C SER A 41 0.51 -13.14 -3.35
N VAL A 42 1.70 -13.31 -2.79
CA VAL A 42 2.76 -14.13 -3.41
C VAL A 42 2.73 -15.52 -2.77
N PRO A 43 2.43 -16.59 -3.51
CA PRO A 43 2.62 -17.92 -2.98
C PRO A 43 4.11 -18.19 -2.83
N LEU A 44 4.55 -18.47 -1.61
CA LEU A 44 5.90 -18.96 -1.34
C LEU A 44 6.11 -20.42 -1.81
N THR A 45 5.05 -21.09 -2.31
CA THR A 45 5.10 -22.49 -2.74
C THR A 45 4.58 -22.70 -4.16
N LEU A 46 5.43 -23.33 -4.97
CA LEU A 46 5.20 -23.82 -6.33
C LEU A 46 4.01 -24.80 -6.39
N SER A 47 2.77 -24.32 -6.52
CA SER A 47 1.63 -25.18 -6.88
C SER A 47 0.38 -24.41 -7.29
N SER A 48 0.50 -23.41 -8.16
CA SER A 48 -0.62 -23.01 -9.01
C SER A 48 -0.09 -22.15 -10.16
N PRO A 49 -0.43 -22.46 -11.42
CA PRO A 49 -0.12 -21.57 -12.52
C PRO A 49 -0.96 -20.31 -12.33
N PHE A 50 -0.33 -19.23 -11.86
CA PHE A 50 -0.94 -17.92 -11.94
C PHE A 50 -1.13 -17.60 -13.42
N PRO A 51 -2.32 -17.20 -13.87
CA PRO A 51 -2.44 -16.62 -15.19
C PRO A 51 -1.60 -15.35 -15.18
N SER A 52 -0.49 -15.36 -15.92
CA SER A 52 0.51 -14.28 -16.07
C SER A 52 -0.05 -12.98 -16.70
N ASN A 53 -1.38 -12.82 -16.69
CA ASN A 53 -2.16 -11.73 -17.26
C ASN A 53 -3.30 -11.31 -16.32
N ARG A 54 -3.03 -11.22 -15.01
CA ARG A 54 -3.97 -10.54 -14.11
C ARG A 54 -3.69 -9.05 -14.24
N GLY A 55 -4.66 -8.30 -14.78
CA GLY A 55 -4.59 -6.85 -14.87
C GLY A 55 -4.33 -6.19 -13.50
N PRO A 56 -4.09 -4.88 -13.48
CA PRO A 56 -3.78 -4.16 -12.25
C PRO A 56 -4.84 -4.41 -11.17
N GLN A 57 -4.40 -4.90 -10.01
CA GLN A 57 -5.28 -5.23 -8.88
C GLN A 57 -5.34 -4.06 -7.89
N ASN A 58 -6.48 -3.91 -7.22
CA ASN A 58 -6.57 -2.96 -6.12
C ASN A 58 -5.74 -3.46 -4.93
N PRO A 59 -4.91 -2.61 -4.31
CA PRO A 59 -4.17 -2.98 -3.12
C PRO A 59 -5.14 -3.30 -1.98
N GLN A 60 -4.82 -4.35 -1.23
CA GLN A 60 -5.49 -4.64 0.03
C GLN A 60 -4.62 -4.12 1.16
N TYR A 61 -5.09 -3.11 1.86
CA TYR A 61 -4.38 -2.55 3.00
C TYR A 61 -4.70 -3.37 4.23
N HIS A 62 -3.66 -3.78 4.94
CA HIS A 62 -3.80 -4.40 6.25
C HIS A 62 -3.68 -3.32 7.32
N SER A 63 -4.43 -3.39 8.41
CA SER A 63 -4.36 -2.41 9.52
C SER A 63 -4.62 -0.96 9.08
N LEU A 64 -4.02 0.01 9.79
CA LEU A 64 -4.23 1.44 9.57
C LEU A 64 -3.49 1.90 8.30
N ALA A 65 -4.21 2.56 7.40
CA ALA A 65 -3.69 3.05 6.15
C ALA A 65 -4.37 4.38 5.74
N LEU A 66 -3.86 4.99 4.69
CA LEU A 66 -4.39 6.17 4.05
C LEU A 66 -4.89 5.78 2.65
N SER A 67 -6.07 6.24 2.28
CA SER A 67 -6.61 6.03 0.94
C SER A 67 -5.71 6.67 -0.14
N ALA A 68 -5.80 6.14 -1.36
CA ALA A 68 -5.02 6.61 -2.50
C ALA A 68 -5.20 8.11 -2.79
N ASP A 69 -6.40 8.63 -2.58
CA ASP A 69 -6.74 10.05 -2.75
C ASP A 69 -6.39 10.91 -1.52
N GLY A 70 -5.90 10.31 -0.44
CA GLY A 70 -5.57 10.99 0.82
C GLY A 70 -6.79 11.55 1.57
N VAL A 71 -8.00 11.14 1.20
CA VAL A 71 -9.25 11.66 1.79
C VAL A 71 -9.72 10.85 3.00
N TRP A 72 -9.29 9.59 3.12
CA TRP A 72 -9.70 8.71 4.20
C TRP A 72 -8.50 8.10 4.92
N ILE A 73 -8.59 8.05 6.24
CA ILE A 73 -7.88 7.04 7.03
C ILE A 73 -8.73 5.78 7.00
N THR A 74 -8.10 4.67 6.63
CA THR A 74 -8.75 3.37 6.47
C THR A 74 -8.19 2.36 7.47
N TYR A 75 -8.99 1.35 7.79
CA TYR A 75 -8.53 0.15 8.51
C TYR A 75 -8.99 -1.08 7.76
N ASN A 76 -8.04 -1.97 7.41
CA ASN A 76 -8.33 -3.16 6.60
C ASN A 76 -9.10 -2.84 5.30
N SER A 77 -8.63 -1.83 4.55
CA SER A 77 -9.28 -1.31 3.33
C SER A 77 -10.68 -0.69 3.52
N GLU A 78 -11.18 -0.56 4.76
CA GLU A 78 -12.46 0.11 5.03
C GLU A 78 -12.26 1.54 5.53
N ASN A 79 -13.10 2.46 5.05
CA ASN A 79 -13.05 3.87 5.42
C ASN A 79 -13.44 4.07 6.89
N LEU A 80 -12.55 4.68 7.70
CA LEU A 80 -12.82 5.00 9.10
C LEU A 80 -13.06 6.48 9.33
N VAL A 81 -12.10 7.32 8.94
CA VAL A 81 -12.11 8.75 9.25
C VAL A 81 -11.94 9.55 7.97
N TRP A 82 -12.88 10.44 7.70
CA TRP A 82 -12.79 11.38 6.59
C TRP A 82 -11.88 12.55 6.98
N LEU A 83 -10.97 12.92 6.09
CA LEU A 83 -10.04 14.03 6.29
C LEU A 83 -10.58 15.30 5.61
N PRO A 84 -10.82 16.38 6.39
CA PRO A 84 -11.05 17.71 5.84
C PRO A 84 -9.90 18.15 4.93
N SER A 85 -10.19 19.02 3.97
CA SER A 85 -9.24 19.46 2.95
C SER A 85 -7.92 19.99 3.51
N GLU A 86 -7.96 20.67 4.65
CA GLU A 86 -6.82 21.26 5.34
C GLU A 86 -5.89 20.22 6.01
N TYR A 87 -6.37 18.99 6.21
CA TYR A 87 -5.62 17.87 6.76
C TYR A 87 -5.22 16.84 5.69
N ARG A 88 -5.51 17.10 4.41
CA ARG A 88 -5.13 16.16 3.35
C ARG A 88 -3.61 16.16 3.15
N PRO A 89 -2.96 14.99 3.23
CA PRO A 89 -1.52 14.89 3.19
C PRO A 89 -0.94 15.25 1.82
N ALA A 90 0.12 16.05 1.83
CA ALA A 90 1.08 16.13 0.73
C ALA A 90 2.12 15.02 0.84
N CYS A 91 2.47 14.62 2.07
CA CYS A 91 3.30 13.45 2.37
C CYS A 91 2.77 12.74 3.63
N SER A 92 3.16 11.49 3.82
CA SER A 92 2.76 10.71 4.99
C SER A 92 3.85 9.75 5.43
N ALA A 93 3.73 9.25 6.66
CA ALA A 93 4.56 8.16 7.15
C ALA A 93 3.73 7.26 8.06
N VAL A 94 3.82 5.95 7.85
CA VAL A 94 3.14 4.96 8.71
C VAL A 94 4.16 4.20 9.54
N SER A 95 3.84 4.04 10.83
CA SER A 95 4.59 3.23 11.78
C SER A 95 3.63 2.57 12.77
N GLY A 96 3.46 1.25 12.66
CA GLY A 96 2.54 0.50 13.51
C GLY A 96 1.10 1.01 13.38
N LYS A 97 0.53 1.50 14.48
CA LYS A 97 -0.84 2.04 14.55
C LYS A 97 -0.90 3.57 14.43
N THR A 98 0.15 4.19 13.90
CA THR A 98 0.27 5.65 13.82
C THR A 98 0.55 6.08 12.38
N ILE A 99 -0.19 7.09 11.92
CA ILE A 99 0.05 7.79 10.66
C ILE A 99 0.44 9.23 10.99
N GLY A 100 1.61 9.66 10.53
CA GLY A 100 2.00 11.06 10.46
C GLY A 100 1.58 11.65 9.12
N VAL A 101 1.00 12.85 9.13
CA VAL A 101 0.48 13.52 7.93
C VAL A 101 1.15 14.89 7.81
N GLY A 102 1.97 15.07 6.78
CA GLY A 102 2.48 16.39 6.41
C GLY A 102 1.56 17.03 5.39
N VAL A 103 1.02 18.20 5.69
CA VAL A 103 0.12 18.94 4.76
C VAL A 103 0.89 19.99 3.97
N GLY A 104 0.32 20.46 2.86
CA GLY A 104 0.97 21.45 1.97
C GLY A 104 1.33 22.80 2.64
N SER A 105 0.77 23.09 3.82
CA SER A 105 1.14 24.26 4.63
C SER A 105 2.40 24.06 5.48
N GLY A 106 2.99 22.86 5.49
CA GLY A 106 4.17 22.52 6.30
C GLY A 106 3.86 22.06 7.73
N ARG A 107 2.58 21.90 8.10
CA ARG A 107 2.17 21.35 9.40
C ARG A 107 2.22 19.82 9.39
N VAL A 108 2.43 19.25 10.58
CA VAL A 108 2.40 17.80 10.88
C VAL A 108 1.46 17.55 12.05
#